data_AF-A0A0S6VU29-F1
#
_entry.id   AF-A0A0S6VU29-F1
#
_cell.length_a   1.000
_cell.length_b   1.000
_cell.length_c   1.000
_cell.angle_alpha   90.00
_cell.angle_beta   90.00
_cell.angle_gamma   90.00
#
_symmetry.space_group_name_H-M   'P 1'
#
loop_
_entity.id
_entity.type
_entity.pdbx_description
1 polymer ?
#
loop_
_entity_poly.entity_id
_entity_poly.type
_entity_poly.pdbx_seq_one_letter_code
_entity_poly.pdbx_strand_id
1 'polypeptide(L)' 'MRYFVSYVYYDNGEALFANAEWEGEPIKTLAHITKIEEEINAELGEKNVYAKLLFWRPFEE' A
#
# COMPACT_ATOMS: atom_id res chain seq x y z
N MET A 1 13.07 2.36 7.31
CA MET A 1 13.24 1.00 6.74
C MET A 1 12.44 0.95 5.45
N ARG A 2 13.04 0.48 4.36
CA ARG A 2 12.43 0.54 3.03
C ARG A 2 11.78 -0.80 2.70
N TYR A 3 10.57 -0.75 2.17
CA TYR A 3 9.75 -1.90 1.84
C TYR A 3 9.29 -1.85 0.38
N PHE A 4 9.31 -3.00 -0.28
CA PHE A 4 8.52 -3.21 -1.48
C PHE A 4 7.11 -3.63 -1.04
N VAL A 5 6.10 -2.92 -1.52
CA VAL A 5 4.69 -3.14 -1.19
C VAL A 5 3.93 -3.46 -2.47
N SER A 6 3.17 -4.55 -2.47
CA SER A 6 2.23 -4.88 -3.54
C SER A 6 0.80 -4.71 -3.03
N TYR A 7 -0.03 -4.03 -3.81
CA TYR A 7 -1.41 -3.71 -3.43
C TYR A 7 -2.37 -3.82 -4.61
N VAL A 8 -3.65 -4.01 -4.28
CA VAL A 8 -4.75 -3.88 -5.22
C VAL A 8 -5.49 -2.60 -4.93
N TYR A 9 -5.96 -1.89 -5.95
CA TYR A 9 -6.84 -0.74 -5.81
C TYR A 9 -7.97 -0.82 -6.84
N TYR A 10 -9.06 -0.10 -6.60
CA TYR A 10 -10.24 -0.11 -7.48
C TYR A 10 -10.41 1.23 -8.19
N ASP A 11 -10.30 1.22 -9.52
CA ASP A 11 -10.60 2.38 -10.37
C ASP A 11 -11.83 2.04 -11.22
N ASN A 12 -12.88 2.86 -11.14
CA ASN A 12 -14.15 2.68 -11.86
C ASN A 12 -14.77 1.26 -11.74
N GLY A 13 -14.53 0.57 -10.61
CA GLY A 13 -15.04 -0.78 -10.35
C GLY A 13 -14.13 -1.92 -10.83
N GLU A 14 -13.01 -1.61 -11.48
CA GLU A 14 -12.01 -2.57 -11.90
C GLU A 14 -10.88 -2.70 -10.87
N ALA A 15 -10.49 -3.94 -10.57
CA ALA A 15 -9.38 -4.21 -9.67
C ALA A 15 -8.04 -4.13 -10.43
N LEU A 16 -7.19 -3.20 -10.01
CA LEU A 16 -5.87 -2.95 -10.59
C LEU A 16 -4.78 -3.32 -9.58
N PHE A 17 -3.73 -3.99 -10.06
CA PHE A 17 -2.57 -4.38 -9.26
C PHE A 17 -1.44 -3.39 -9.46
N ALA A 18 -0.86 -2.92 -8.37
CA ALA A 18 0.25 -1.99 -8.39
C ALA A 18 1.27 -2.34 -7.32
N ASN A 19 2.45 -1.75 -7.46
CA ASN A 19 3.55 -1.89 -6.51
C ASN A 19 4.11 -0.50 -6.21
N ALA A 20 4.53 -0.31 -4.96
CA ALA A 20 5.15 0.91 -4.49
C ALA A 20 6.34 0.59 -3.59
N GLU A 21 7.22 1.58 -3.45
CA GLU A 21 8.22 1.59 -2.40
C GLU A 21 7.67 2.41 -1.24
N TRP A 22 7.72 1.84 -0.04
CA TRP A 22 7.29 2.52 1.17
C TRP A 22 8.45 2.61 2.15
N GLU A 23 8.70 3.81 2.68
CA GLU A 23 9.74 4.02 3.67
C GLU A 23 9.14 4.51 4.98
N GLY A 24 9.43 3.78 6.07
CA GLY A 24 8.95 4.17 7.39
C GLY A 24 9.38 3.23 8.50
N GLU A 25 8.52 3.13 9.52
CA GLU A 25 8.72 2.27 10.68
C GLU A 25 8.55 0.78 10.35
N PRO A 26 9.11 -0.13 11.16
CA PRO A 26 8.96 -1.56 10.93
C PRO A 26 7.49 -2.03 10.93
N ILE A 27 7.05 -2.69 9.87
CA ILE A 27 5.68 -3.24 9.76
C ILE A 27 5.55 -4.47 10.67
N LYS A 28 4.98 -4.27 11.86
CA LYS A 28 4.84 -5.29 12.92
C LYS A 28 3.41 -5.49 13.39
N THR A 29 2.49 -4.60 13.01
CA THR A 29 1.11 -4.59 13.48
C THR A 29 0.15 -4.32 12.33
N LEU A 30 -1.13 -4.68 12.52
CA LEU A 30 -2.19 -4.34 11.56
C LEU A 30 -2.35 -2.83 11.39
N ALA A 31 -2.11 -2.04 12.44
CA ALA A 31 -2.20 -0.57 12.35
C ALA A 31 -1.19 0.01 11.36
N HIS A 32 0.00 -0.59 11.24
CA HIS A 32 0.99 -0.16 10.25
C HIS A 32 0.53 -0.47 8.82
N ILE A 33 -0.13 -1.61 8.62
CA ILE A 33 -0.71 -1.97 7.31
C ILE A 33 -1.81 -0.98 6.93
N THR A 34 -2.74 -0.69 7.85
CA THR A 34 -3.81 0.30 7.62
C THR A 34 -3.25 1.67 7.24
N LYS A 35 -2.20 2.13 7.93
CA LYS A 35 -1.53 3.40 7.61
C LYS A 35 -0.96 3.42 6.19
N ILE A 36 -0.31 2.34 5.75
CA ILE A 36 0.21 2.24 4.39
C ILE A 36 -0.92 2.27 3.35
N GLU A 37 -2.03 1.57 3.60
CA GLU A 37 -3.21 1.61 2.73
C GLU A 37 -3.81 3.03 2.65
N GLU A 38 -3.86 3.77 3.76
CA GLU A 38 -4.31 5.16 3.80
C GLU A 38 -3.40 6.10 3.00
N GLU A 39 -2.08 5.92 3.10
CA GLU A 39 -1.10 6.69 2.33
C GLU A 39 -1.23 6.41 0.82
N ILE A 40 -1.37 5.15 0.41
CA ILE A 40 -1.62 4.78 -0.99
C ILE A 40 -2.92 5.42 -1.50
N ASN A 41 -3.99 5.39 -0.70
CA ASN A 41 -5.26 6.01 -1.08
C ASN A 41 -5.12 7.53 -1.26
N ALA A 42 -4.35 8.20 -0.39
CA ALA A 42 -4.09 9.62 -0.49
C ALA A 42 -3.29 9.99 -1.76
N GLU A 43 -2.31 9.16 -2.14
CA GLU A 43 -1.51 9.35 -3.35
C GLU A 43 -2.32 9.15 -4.64
N LEU A 44 -3.24 8.19 -4.67
CA LEU A 44 -4.08 7.93 -5.84
C LEU A 44 -5.11 9.05 -6.09
N GLY A 45 -5.37 9.91 -5.10
CA GLY A 45 -6.15 11.15 -5.29
C GLY A 45 -7.63 10.97 -5.62
N GLU A 46 -8.11 9.73 -5.65
CA GLU A 46 -9.47 9.39 -6.09
C GLU A 46 -10.40 9.12 -4.90
N LYS A 47 -11.58 9.73 -4.94
CA LYS A 47 -12.58 9.67 -3.86
C LYS A 47 -13.21 8.29 -3.64
N ASN A 48 -12.97 7.32 -4.53
CA ASN A 48 -13.57 5.97 -4.50
C ASN A 48 -12.54 4.84 -4.54
N VAL A 49 -11.26 5.14 -4.30
CA VAL A 49 -10.21 4.14 -4.32
C VAL A 49 -10.06 3.50 -2.95
N TYR A 50 -10.17 2.17 -2.91
CA TYR A 50 -9.86 1.33 -1.75
C TYR A 50 -8.61 0.51 -2.07
N ALA A 51 -7.46 0.93 -1.58
CA ALA A 51 -6.22 0.19 -1.67
C ALA A 51 -6.14 -0.88 -0.58
N LYS A 52 -5.75 -2.11 -0.97
CA LYS A 52 -5.43 -3.19 -0.03
C LYS A 52 -4.08 -3.80 -0.27
N LEU A 53 -3.33 -3.90 0.81
CA LEU A 53 -2.00 -4.45 0.80
C LEU A 53 -2.07 -5.97 0.69
N LEU A 54 -1.46 -6.53 -0.34
CA LEU A 54 -1.45 -7.97 -0.60
C LEU A 54 -0.26 -8.64 0.09
N PHE A 55 0.92 -8.05 -0.06
CA PHE A 55 2.12 -8.44 0.67
C PHE A 55 3.14 -7.29 0.72
N TRP A 56 4.06 -7.38 1.67
CA TRP A 56 5.21 -6.50 1.78
C TRP A 56 6.46 -7.32 2.02
N ARG A 57 7.61 -6.80 1.59
CA ARG A 57 8.92 -7.32 1.96
C ARG A 57 9.91 -6.18 2.16
N PRO A 58 10.83 -6.27 3.14
CA PRO A 58 11.94 -5.33 3.19
C PRO A 58 12.78 -5.44 1.92
N PHE A 59 13.40 -4.34 1.50
CA PHE A 59 14.52 -4.43 0.56
C PHE A 59 15.68 -5.14 1.26
N GLU A 60 16.32 -6.08 0.57
CA GLU A 60 17.57 -6.68 1.04
C GLU A 60 18.66 -5.59 1.04
N GLU A 61 19.43 -5.51 2.13
CA GLU A 61 20.61 -4.61 2.24
C GLU A 61 21.74 -5.06 1.32
#